data_AF-A0A1G8XS06-F1
#
_entry.id   AF-A0A1G8XS06-F1
#
_cell.length_a   1.000
_cell.length_b   1.000
_cell.length_c   1.000
_cell.angle_alpha   90.00
_cell.angle_beta   90.00
_cell.angle_gamma   90.00
#
_symmetry.space_group_name_H-M   'P 1'
#
loop_
_entity.id
_entity.type
_entity.pdbx_description
1 polymer ?
#
loop_
_entity_poly.entity_id
_entity_poly.type
_entity_poly.pdbx_seq_one_letter_code
_entity_poly.pdbx_strand_id
1 'polypeptide(L)'
;MWTEMLKAVPNLVVALITLSLGWLVGLRLTARWDERKKRRELDLLALGAFYEAYGQFCAIWKSWDGAPDSLRQEDPFQTEMLRRAAEAEGKVESLLVRLASERSLSHQECTLLSCFRQAFQSLRKSIRRKVPLQSRIYAAGTLEIVAHQWTSSEARPYLAFKALAGFTSDLMSKSSRSSSAPKSSFISLQQITSNAQERTWVDETFQSLNLGRRD
;
A
#
# COMPACT_ATOMS: atom_id res chain seq x y z
N MET A 1 -54.50 -12.28 48.65
CA MET A 1 -53.97 -12.84 47.39
C MET A 1 -53.77 -11.76 46.32
N TRP A 2 -54.76 -10.90 46.05
CA TRP A 2 -54.65 -9.80 45.08
C TRP A 2 -53.57 -8.75 45.40
N THR A 3 -53.40 -8.40 46.68
CA THR A 3 -52.40 -7.43 47.15
C THR A 3 -50.96 -7.93 47.02
N GLU A 4 -50.73 -9.24 47.09
CA GLU A 4 -49.40 -9.84 46.90
C GLU A 4 -49.02 -9.90 45.42
N MET A 5 -50.00 -10.09 44.53
CA MET A 5 -49.76 -10.08 43.08
C MET A 5 -49.36 -8.68 42.58
N LEU A 6 -50.00 -7.63 43.10
CA LEU A 6 -49.66 -6.24 42.78
C LEU A 6 -48.23 -5.84 43.19
N LYS A 7 -47.68 -6.43 44.26
CA LYS A 7 -46.31 -6.17 44.71
C LYS A 7 -45.25 -6.84 43.83
N ALA A 8 -45.59 -7.93 43.14
CA ALA A 8 -44.64 -8.68 42.30
C ALA A 8 -44.43 -8.07 40.91
N VAL A 9 -45.43 -7.34 40.39
CA VAL A 9 -45.37 -6.67 39.07
C VAL A 9 -44.15 -5.75 38.90
N PRO A 10 -43.83 -4.81 39.81
CA PRO A 10 -42.69 -3.90 39.61
C PRO A 10 -41.35 -4.65 39.54
N ASN A 11 -41.15 -5.70 40.33
CA ASN A 11 -39.93 -6.50 40.29
C ASN A 11 -39.78 -7.24 38.94
N LEU A 12 -40.88 -7.77 38.40
CA LEU A 12 -40.88 -8.42 37.09
C LEU A 12 -40.59 -7.43 35.95
N VAL A 13 -41.16 -6.22 36.02
CA VAL A 13 -40.88 -5.15 35.04
C VAL A 13 -39.40 -4.74 35.09
N VAL A 14 -38.84 -4.55 36.29
CA VAL A 14 -37.41 -4.22 36.44
C VAL A 14 -36.51 -5.33 35.89
N ALA A 15 -36.86 -6.60 36.14
CA ALA A 15 -36.11 -7.73 35.60
C ALA A 15 -36.15 -7.76 34.06
N LEU A 16 -37.33 -7.55 33.46
CA LEU A 16 -37.49 -7.50 32.00
C LEU A 16 -36.75 -6.32 31.37
N ILE A 17 -36.81 -5.13 31.98
CA ILE A 17 -36.05 -3.97 31.52
C ILE A 17 -34.55 -4.24 31.60
N THR A 18 -34.07 -4.79 32.71
CA THR A 18 -32.64 -5.09 32.89
C THR A 18 -32.15 -6.12 31.85
N LEU A 19 -32.94 -7.17 31.62
CA LEU A 19 -32.60 -8.22 30.66
C LEU A 19 -32.62 -7.70 29.22
N SER A 20 -33.62 -6.89 28.85
CA SER A 20 -33.69 -6.27 27.52
C SER A 20 -32.58 -5.25 27.28
N LEU A 21 -32.22 -4.43 28.28
CA LEU A 21 -31.12 -3.48 28.18
C LEU A 21 -29.78 -4.21 28.06
N GLY A 22 -29.55 -5.24 28.89
CA GLY A 22 -28.37 -6.09 28.83
C GLY A 22 -28.22 -6.77 27.47
N TRP A 23 -29.32 -7.31 26.94
CA TRP A 23 -29.37 -7.90 25.59
C TRP A 23 -29.01 -6.88 24.50
N LEU A 24 -29.62 -5.69 24.53
CA LEU A 24 -29.40 -4.66 23.52
C LEU A 24 -27.96 -4.13 23.55
N VAL A 25 -27.40 -3.92 24.75
CA VAL A 25 -26.00 -3.51 24.93
C VAL A 25 -25.05 -4.61 24.44
N GLY A 26 -25.32 -5.87 24.82
CA GLY A 26 -24.55 -7.03 24.35
C GLY A 26 -24.52 -7.13 22.83
N LEU A 27 -25.69 -7.07 22.17
CA LEU A 27 -25.79 -7.15 20.72
C LEU A 27 -24.99 -6.04 20.01
N ARG A 28 -25.06 -4.80 20.52
CA ARG A 28 -24.30 -3.67 19.95
C ARG A 28 -22.79 -3.79 20.16
N LEU A 29 -22.37 -4.30 21.31
CA LEU A 29 -20.94 -4.54 21.59
C LEU A 29 -20.39 -5.65 20.71
N THR A 30 -21.10 -6.77 20.60
CA THR A 30 -20.71 -7.90 19.74
C THR A 30 -20.64 -7.49 18.28
N ALA A 31 -21.65 -6.78 17.76
CA ALA A 31 -21.64 -6.32 16.37
C ALA A 31 -20.44 -5.40 16.04
N ARG A 32 -20.12 -4.46 16.94
CA ARG A 32 -18.94 -3.58 16.79
C ARG A 32 -17.62 -4.36 16.88
N TRP A 33 -17.57 -5.39 17.71
CA TRP A 33 -16.39 -6.21 17.86
C TRP A 33 -16.15 -7.09 16.63
N ASP A 34 -17.20 -7.72 16.11
CA ASP A 34 -17.15 -8.51 14.88
C ASP A 34 -16.72 -7.67 13.67
N GLU A 35 -17.25 -6.44 13.55
CA GLU A 35 -16.84 -5.53 12.49
C GLU A 35 -15.35 -5.16 12.60
N ARG A 36 -14.85 -4.87 13.81
CA ARG A 36 -13.43 -4.61 14.04
C ARG A 36 -12.55 -5.82 13.75
N LYS A 37 -13.01 -7.03 14.10
CA LYS A 37 -12.28 -8.26 13.85
C LYS A 37 -12.15 -8.52 12.35
N LYS A 38 -13.26 -8.42 11.60
CA LYS A 38 -13.27 -8.56 10.13
C LYS A 38 -12.36 -7.55 9.45
N ARG A 39 -12.39 -6.27 9.88
CA ARG A 39 -11.48 -5.24 9.35
C ARG A 39 -10.01 -5.60 9.57
N ARG A 40 -9.64 -6.07 10.77
CA ARG A 40 -8.27 -6.52 11.06
C ARG A 40 -7.84 -7.70 10.19
N GLU A 41 -8.72 -8.67 9.98
CA GLU A 41 -8.45 -9.81 9.10
C GLU A 41 -8.18 -9.34 7.66
N LEU A 42 -9.00 -8.43 7.13
CA LEU A 42 -8.78 -7.84 5.81
C LEU A 42 -7.48 -7.03 5.74
N ASP A 43 -7.13 -6.27 6.78
CA ASP A 43 -5.88 -5.51 6.85
C ASP A 43 -4.65 -6.44 6.84
N LEU A 44 -4.69 -7.54 7.59
CA LEU A 44 -3.63 -8.56 7.60
C LEU A 44 -3.47 -9.23 6.24
N LEU A 45 -4.58 -9.53 5.55
CA LEU A 45 -4.54 -10.08 4.19
C LEU A 45 -3.94 -9.10 3.18
N ALA A 46 -4.29 -7.81 3.27
CA ALA A 46 -3.69 -6.77 2.43
C ALA A 46 -2.19 -6.66 2.67
N LEU A 47 -1.77 -6.67 3.94
CA LEU A 47 -0.35 -6.59 4.30
C LEU A 47 0.43 -7.82 3.81
N GLY A 48 -0.16 -9.01 3.89
CA GLY A 48 0.39 -10.23 3.29
C GLY A 48 0.60 -10.10 1.77
N ALA A 49 -0.44 -9.63 1.06
CA ALA A 49 -0.36 -9.40 -0.39
C ALA A 49 0.70 -8.33 -0.76
N PHE A 50 0.86 -7.31 0.08
CA PHE A 50 1.92 -6.30 -0.08
C PHE A 50 3.32 -6.93 0.03
N TYR A 51 3.58 -7.74 1.06
CA TYR A 51 4.87 -8.40 1.22
C TYR A 51 5.16 -9.39 0.09
N GLU A 52 4.14 -10.11 -0.39
CA GLU A 52 4.26 -10.96 -1.56
C GLU A 52 4.68 -10.14 -2.79
N ALA A 53 3.98 -9.04 -3.09
CA ALA A 53 4.30 -8.18 -4.23
C ALA A 53 5.72 -7.57 -4.14
N TYR A 54 6.13 -7.17 -2.93
CA TYR A 54 7.50 -6.70 -2.67
C TYR A 54 8.55 -7.80 -2.91
N GLY A 55 8.30 -9.02 -2.42
CA GLY A 55 9.16 -10.17 -2.66
C GLY A 55 9.24 -10.53 -4.15
N GLN A 56 8.12 -10.49 -4.86
CA GLN A 56 8.05 -10.70 -6.31
C GLN A 56 8.88 -9.66 -7.06
N PHE A 57 8.77 -8.38 -6.72
CA PHE A 57 9.60 -7.32 -7.31
C PHE A 57 11.10 -7.66 -7.18
N CYS A 58 11.55 -7.99 -5.96
CA CYS A 58 12.94 -8.30 -5.70
C CYS A 58 13.41 -9.53 -6.47
N ALA A 59 12.58 -10.57 -6.56
CA ALA A 59 12.89 -11.79 -7.30
C ALA A 59 13.01 -11.52 -8.82
N ILE A 60 12.08 -10.74 -9.39
CA ILE A 60 12.09 -10.37 -10.80
C ILE A 60 13.32 -9.51 -11.12
N TRP A 61 13.58 -8.47 -10.32
CA TRP A 61 14.74 -7.61 -10.51
C TRP A 61 16.05 -8.40 -10.48
N LYS A 62 16.28 -9.24 -9.47
CA LYS A 62 17.51 -10.05 -9.37
C LYS A 62 17.65 -11.05 -10.51
N SER A 63 16.54 -11.66 -10.95
CA SER A 63 16.56 -12.57 -12.10
C SER A 63 16.93 -11.81 -13.37
N TRP A 64 16.39 -10.61 -13.55
CA TRP A 64 16.66 -9.74 -14.69
C TRP A 64 18.09 -9.18 -14.69
N ASP A 65 18.64 -8.88 -13.52
CA ASP A 65 20.03 -8.39 -13.36
C ASP A 65 21.06 -9.45 -13.80
N GLY A 66 20.75 -10.74 -13.62
CA GLY A 66 21.54 -11.85 -14.12
C GLY A 66 21.22 -12.30 -15.55
N ALA A 67 20.44 -11.51 -16.30
CA ALA A 67 20.06 -11.85 -17.68
C ALA A 67 21.29 -11.78 -18.62
N PRO A 68 21.37 -12.63 -19.65
CA PRO A 68 22.42 -12.52 -20.67
C PRO A 68 22.40 -11.16 -21.37
N ASP A 69 23.57 -10.56 -21.62
CA ASP A 69 23.70 -9.26 -22.30
C ASP A 69 23.11 -9.27 -23.72
N SER A 70 23.08 -10.44 -24.37
CA SER A 70 22.62 -10.62 -25.76
C SER A 70 21.29 -11.36 -25.84
N LEU A 71 20.23 -10.80 -25.25
CA LEU A 71 18.87 -11.33 -25.45
C LEU A 71 18.44 -11.16 -26.91
N ARG A 72 17.94 -12.25 -27.51
CA ARG A 72 17.40 -12.23 -28.88
C ARG A 72 16.17 -11.33 -28.98
N GLN A 73 15.74 -10.98 -30.21
CA GLN A 73 14.60 -10.09 -30.43
C GLN A 73 13.31 -10.61 -29.77
N GLU A 74 13.10 -11.94 -29.80
CA GLU A 74 12.00 -12.66 -29.16
C GLU A 74 12.56 -13.66 -28.15
N ASP A 75 12.87 -13.17 -26.95
CA ASP A 75 13.45 -13.98 -25.89
C ASP A 75 12.35 -14.50 -24.94
N PRO A 76 12.20 -15.83 -24.77
CA PRO A 76 11.20 -16.41 -23.86
C PRO A 76 11.37 -15.97 -22.41
N PHE A 77 12.62 -15.77 -21.96
CA PHE A 77 12.92 -15.31 -20.61
C PHE A 77 12.48 -13.85 -20.41
N GLN A 78 12.72 -12.96 -21.38
CA GLN A 78 12.19 -11.60 -21.35
C GLN A 78 10.66 -11.59 -21.25
N THR A 79 9.98 -12.42 -22.05
CA THR A 79 8.52 -12.52 -22.07
C THR A 79 7.98 -12.96 -20.71
N GLU A 80 8.60 -13.96 -20.09
CA GLU A 80 8.24 -14.43 -18.76
C GLU A 80 8.50 -13.37 -17.67
N MET A 81 9.64 -12.68 -17.72
CA MET A 81 9.94 -11.58 -16.79
C MET A 81 8.94 -10.42 -16.94
N LEU A 82 8.53 -10.08 -18.16
CA LEU A 82 7.50 -9.06 -18.41
C LEU A 82 6.15 -9.45 -17.84
N ARG A 83 5.74 -10.71 -18.03
CA ARG A 83 4.49 -11.25 -17.48
C ARG A 83 4.48 -11.15 -15.95
N ARG A 84 5.55 -11.60 -15.29
CA ARG A 84 5.70 -11.53 -13.84
C ARG A 84 5.74 -10.09 -13.32
N ALA A 85 6.43 -9.19 -14.03
CA ALA A 85 6.47 -7.77 -13.66
C ALA A 85 5.10 -7.10 -13.77
N ALA A 86 4.33 -7.42 -14.82
CA ALA A 86 2.96 -6.94 -14.98
C ALA A 86 2.01 -7.48 -13.89
N GLU A 87 2.15 -8.75 -13.51
CA GLU A 87 1.39 -9.34 -12.40
C GLU A 87 1.70 -8.63 -11.07
N ALA A 88 2.98 -8.43 -10.76
CA ALA A 88 3.41 -7.75 -9.54
C ALA A 88 2.96 -6.28 -9.51
N GLU A 89 3.06 -5.56 -10.64
CA GLU A 89 2.53 -4.19 -10.77
C GLU A 89 1.02 -4.16 -10.55
N GLY A 90 0.26 -5.08 -11.15
CA GLY A 90 -1.19 -5.18 -10.96
C GLY A 90 -1.59 -5.46 -9.50
N LYS A 91 -0.86 -6.33 -8.80
CA LYS A 91 -1.05 -6.57 -7.36
C LYS A 91 -0.86 -5.27 -6.56
N VAL A 92 0.22 -4.52 -6.81
CA VAL A 92 0.44 -3.23 -6.14
C VAL A 92 -0.65 -2.22 -6.48
N GLU A 93 -1.05 -2.10 -7.75
CA GLU A 93 -2.12 -1.17 -8.13
C GLU A 93 -3.45 -1.50 -7.41
N SER A 94 -3.79 -2.78 -7.25
CA SER A 94 -4.97 -3.17 -6.48
C SER A 94 -4.91 -2.74 -5.01
N LEU A 95 -3.72 -2.84 -4.38
CA LEU A 95 -3.50 -2.39 -3.01
C LEU A 95 -3.60 -0.86 -2.88
N LEU A 96 -3.11 -0.13 -3.90
CA LEU A 96 -3.21 1.32 -3.96
C LEU A 96 -4.65 1.80 -4.12
N VAL A 97 -5.46 1.12 -4.94
CA VAL A 97 -6.91 1.39 -5.05
C VAL A 97 -7.60 1.21 -3.71
N ARG A 98 -7.28 0.11 -3.00
CA ARG A 98 -7.82 -0.13 -1.65
C ARG A 98 -7.41 0.98 -0.68
N LEU A 99 -6.13 1.33 -0.62
CA LEU A 99 -5.63 2.41 0.25
C LEU A 99 -6.33 3.74 -0.01
N ALA A 100 -6.47 4.13 -1.28
CA ALA A 100 -7.16 5.36 -1.65
C ALA A 100 -8.66 5.35 -1.29
N SER A 101 -9.30 4.19 -1.35
CA SER A 101 -10.74 4.02 -1.08
C SER A 101 -11.05 3.95 0.42
N GLU A 102 -10.19 3.31 1.20
CA GLU A 102 -10.46 3.03 2.62
C GLU A 102 -9.88 4.09 3.56
N ARG A 103 -9.02 4.99 3.07
CA ARG A 103 -8.31 5.96 3.89
C ARG A 103 -8.42 7.37 3.36
N SER A 104 -8.34 8.32 4.29
CA SER A 104 -8.11 9.73 3.99
C SER A 104 -6.60 9.96 3.91
N LEU A 105 -6.07 9.98 2.70
CA LEU A 105 -4.65 10.17 2.44
C LEU A 105 -4.33 11.66 2.29
N SER A 106 -3.24 12.09 2.90
CA SER A 106 -2.65 13.40 2.68
C SER A 106 -1.97 13.47 1.30
N HIS A 107 -1.73 14.68 0.82
CA HIS A 107 -1.04 14.91 -0.44
C HIS A 107 0.36 14.25 -0.46
N GLN A 108 1.10 14.32 0.64
CA GLN A 108 2.42 13.70 0.77
C GLN A 108 2.33 12.17 0.70
N GLU A 109 1.36 11.56 1.38
CA GLU A 109 1.16 10.10 1.33
C GLU A 109 0.80 9.66 -0.10
N CYS A 110 -0.08 10.39 -0.80
CA CYS A 110 -0.39 10.13 -2.21
C CYS A 110 0.85 10.23 -3.11
N THR A 111 1.73 11.21 -2.89
CA THR A 111 2.99 11.36 -3.64
C THR A 111 3.94 10.19 -3.38
N LEU A 112 4.13 9.77 -2.13
CA LEU A 112 4.97 8.62 -1.79
C LEU A 112 4.42 7.32 -2.38
N LEU A 113 3.10 7.10 -2.30
CA LEU A 113 2.46 5.94 -2.94
C LEU A 113 2.59 5.96 -4.47
N SER A 114 2.51 7.14 -5.09
CA SER A 114 2.81 7.30 -6.53
C SER A 114 4.25 6.92 -6.86
N CYS A 115 5.21 7.37 -6.03
CA CYS A 115 6.62 7.01 -6.17
C CYS A 115 6.84 5.49 -6.06
N PHE A 116 6.17 4.85 -5.11
CA PHE A 116 6.23 3.39 -4.93
C PHE A 116 5.70 2.66 -6.16
N ARG A 117 4.56 3.10 -6.71
CA ARG A 117 4.03 2.58 -7.98
C ARG A 117 5.03 2.73 -9.13
N GLN A 118 5.68 3.89 -9.25
CA GLN A 118 6.67 4.15 -10.30
C GLN A 118 7.88 3.21 -10.24
N ALA A 119 8.28 2.73 -9.06
CA ALA A 119 9.35 1.74 -8.95
C ALA A 119 8.98 0.43 -9.67
N PHE A 120 7.77 -0.10 -9.48
CA PHE A 120 7.27 -1.28 -10.18
C PHE A 120 7.18 -1.06 -11.70
N GLN A 121 6.68 0.11 -12.11
CA GLN A 121 6.64 0.47 -13.53
C GLN A 121 8.04 0.57 -14.14
N SER A 122 9.01 1.08 -13.39
CA SER A 122 10.40 1.20 -13.83
C SER A 122 11.01 -0.16 -14.10
N LEU A 123 10.71 -1.17 -13.27
CA LEU A 123 11.13 -2.56 -13.50
C LEU A 123 10.54 -3.12 -14.80
N ARG A 124 9.23 -3.07 -14.96
CA ARG A 124 8.58 -3.57 -16.20
C ARG A 124 9.09 -2.84 -17.45
N LYS A 125 9.26 -1.51 -17.38
CA LYS A 125 9.79 -0.71 -18.49
C LYS A 125 11.25 -1.06 -18.82
N SER A 126 12.08 -1.38 -17.83
CA SER A 126 13.48 -1.78 -18.03
C SER A 126 13.57 -3.14 -18.72
N ILE A 127 12.77 -4.12 -18.25
CA ILE A 127 12.67 -5.44 -18.90
C ILE A 127 12.21 -5.29 -20.36
N ARG A 128 11.18 -4.47 -20.62
CA ARG A 128 10.67 -4.24 -21.98
C ARG A 128 11.74 -3.65 -22.91
N ARG A 129 12.58 -2.77 -22.37
CA ARG A 129 13.65 -2.08 -23.11
C ARG A 129 14.94 -2.90 -23.21
N LYS A 130 15.02 -4.08 -22.60
CA LYS A 130 16.24 -4.90 -22.56
C LYS A 130 17.43 -4.17 -21.94
N VAL A 131 17.17 -3.42 -20.86
CA VAL A 131 18.22 -2.68 -20.12
C VAL A 131 18.18 -3.06 -18.64
N PRO A 132 19.32 -2.96 -17.92
CA PRO A 132 19.35 -3.11 -16.47
C PRO A 132 18.35 -2.18 -15.78
N LEU A 133 17.90 -2.56 -14.58
CA LEU A 133 17.00 -1.72 -13.81
C LEU A 133 17.68 -0.39 -13.48
N GLN A 134 17.09 0.69 -13.99
CA GLN A 134 17.57 2.05 -13.80
C GLN A 134 16.43 2.96 -13.40
N SER A 135 16.76 3.96 -12.59
CA SER A 135 15.84 5.02 -12.22
C SER A 135 16.44 6.37 -12.55
N ARG A 136 15.57 7.34 -12.77
CA ARG A 136 15.98 8.69 -13.13
C ARG A 136 16.14 9.51 -11.86
N ILE A 137 17.27 10.19 -11.75
CA ILE A 137 17.59 11.11 -10.66
C ILE A 137 18.13 12.41 -11.22
N TYR A 138 17.95 13.50 -10.49
CA TYR A 138 18.68 14.73 -10.74
C TYR A 138 20.17 14.54 -10.46
N ALA A 139 21.01 14.96 -11.40
CA ALA A 139 22.43 15.04 -11.18
C ALA A 139 22.74 16.09 -10.10
N ALA A 140 23.75 15.82 -9.27
CA ALA A 140 24.07 16.65 -8.11
C ALA A 140 24.40 18.09 -8.56
N GLY A 141 23.63 19.05 -8.04
CA GLY A 141 23.82 20.47 -8.36
C GLY A 141 23.31 20.91 -9.73
N THR A 142 22.61 20.06 -10.48
CA THR A 142 22.02 20.43 -11.78
C THR A 142 20.55 20.00 -11.89
N LEU A 143 19.83 20.54 -12.88
CA LEU A 143 18.48 20.11 -13.25
C LEU A 143 18.49 18.98 -14.31
N GLU A 144 19.66 18.40 -14.57
CA GLU A 144 19.80 17.33 -15.55
C GLU A 144 19.34 15.99 -14.96
N ILE A 145 18.57 15.23 -15.73
CA ILE A 145 18.04 13.94 -15.31
C ILE A 145 18.91 12.83 -15.88
N VAL A 146 19.62 12.11 -15.01
CA VAL A 146 20.50 11.01 -15.38
C VAL A 146 19.91 9.67 -14.98
N ALA A 147 20.21 8.64 -15.76
CA ALA A 147 19.84 7.28 -15.42
C ALA A 147 20.85 6.70 -14.43
N HIS A 148 20.35 6.17 -13.31
CA HIS A 148 21.14 5.55 -12.26
C HIS A 148 20.71 4.10 -12.07
N GLN A 149 21.67 3.19 -12.24
CA GLN A 149 21.43 1.75 -12.14
C GLN A 149 21.31 1.28 -10.69
N TRP A 150 20.61 0.18 -10.48
CA TRP A 150 20.46 -0.46 -9.18
C TRP A 150 21.59 -1.48 -8.96
N THR A 151 22.83 -1.01 -8.82
CA THR A 151 24.02 -1.90 -8.79
C THR A 151 24.40 -2.37 -7.39
N SER A 152 23.93 -1.69 -6.33
CA SER A 152 24.32 -2.01 -4.97
C SER A 152 23.19 -1.74 -3.98
N SER A 153 23.36 -2.25 -2.75
CA SER A 153 22.45 -1.96 -1.65
C SER A 153 22.47 -0.51 -1.17
N GLU A 154 23.46 0.27 -1.61
CA GLU A 154 23.65 1.67 -1.27
C GLU A 154 23.21 2.61 -2.41
N ALA A 155 22.88 2.06 -3.59
CA ALA A 155 22.39 2.84 -4.71
C ALA A 155 21.14 3.63 -4.30
N ARG A 156 21.12 4.95 -4.57
CA ARG A 156 20.00 5.84 -4.18
C ARG A 156 18.62 5.29 -4.58
N PRO A 157 18.39 4.78 -5.81
CA PRO A 157 17.10 4.24 -6.18
C PRO A 157 16.66 3.05 -5.32
N TYR A 158 17.60 2.18 -4.95
CA TYR A 158 17.30 1.02 -4.11
C TYR A 158 16.98 1.41 -2.66
N LEU A 159 17.71 2.39 -2.11
CA LEU A 159 17.40 2.98 -0.80
C LEU A 159 16.03 3.65 -0.79
N ALA A 160 15.72 4.45 -1.81
CA ALA A 160 14.39 5.06 -1.98
C ALA A 160 13.29 4.00 -2.02
N PHE A 161 13.47 2.94 -2.81
CA PHE A 161 12.51 1.85 -2.89
C PHE A 161 12.28 1.16 -1.54
N LYS A 162 13.34 0.87 -0.78
CA LYS A 162 13.21 0.32 0.58
C LYS A 162 12.46 1.26 1.51
N ALA A 163 12.78 2.56 1.47
CA ALA A 163 12.12 3.55 2.31
C ALA A 163 10.63 3.65 1.97
N LEU A 164 10.27 3.65 0.68
CA LEU A 164 8.88 3.61 0.20
C LEU A 164 8.16 2.32 0.64
N ALA A 165 8.84 1.17 0.59
CA ALA A 165 8.27 -0.09 1.06
C ALA A 165 8.00 -0.04 2.58
N GLY A 166 8.94 0.48 3.37
CA GLY A 166 8.77 0.69 4.81
C GLY A 166 7.61 1.64 5.12
N PHE A 167 7.56 2.79 4.43
CA PHE A 167 6.46 3.75 4.53
C PHE A 167 5.11 3.12 4.17
N THR A 168 5.03 2.39 3.06
CA THR A 168 3.78 1.76 2.60
C THR A 168 3.33 0.69 3.58
N SER A 169 4.26 -0.12 4.12
CA SER A 169 3.96 -1.11 5.16
C SER A 169 3.44 -0.45 6.44
N ASP A 170 4.09 0.61 6.91
CA ASP A 170 3.64 1.37 8.09
C ASP A 170 2.24 1.94 7.87
N LEU A 171 2.02 2.57 6.71
CA LEU A 171 0.72 3.09 6.32
C LEU A 171 -0.33 1.98 6.35
N MET A 172 -0.08 0.83 5.71
CA MET A 172 -1.02 -0.30 5.68
C MET A 172 -1.28 -0.92 7.06
N SER A 173 -0.29 -0.92 7.96
CA SER A 173 -0.42 -1.50 9.31
C SER A 173 -1.29 -0.67 10.26
N LYS A 174 -1.37 0.66 10.06
CA LYS A 174 -2.20 1.54 10.88
C LYS A 174 -3.67 1.25 10.61
N SER A 175 -4.51 1.11 11.63
CA SER A 175 -5.96 0.92 11.43
C SER A 175 -6.55 2.10 10.66
N SER A 176 -7.37 1.84 9.63
CA SER A 176 -8.10 2.89 8.91
C SER A 176 -8.98 3.70 9.86
N ARG A 177 -8.63 4.98 10.07
CA ARG A 177 -9.45 5.92 10.83
C ARG A 177 -10.35 6.65 9.84
N SER A 178 -11.62 6.24 9.82
CA SER A 178 -12.70 6.72 8.95
C SER A 178 -12.54 6.39 7.46
N SER A 179 -13.65 5.96 6.85
CA SER A 179 -13.78 5.93 5.40
C SER A 179 -13.61 7.35 4.87
N SER A 180 -12.84 7.51 3.80
CA SER A 180 -12.81 8.77 3.07
C SER A 180 -14.14 8.95 2.30
N ALA A 181 -14.54 10.19 2.04
CA ALA A 181 -15.68 10.45 1.18
C ALA A 181 -15.35 10.01 -0.26
N PRO A 182 -16.31 9.53 -1.07
CA PRO A 182 -16.02 9.03 -2.42
C PRO A 182 -15.22 9.99 -3.30
N LYS A 183 -15.49 11.31 -3.19
CA LYS A 183 -14.74 12.35 -3.92
C LYS A 183 -13.26 12.41 -3.52
N SER A 184 -12.96 12.32 -2.23
CA SER A 184 -11.56 12.31 -1.75
C SER A 184 -10.81 11.05 -2.16
N SER A 185 -11.49 9.91 -2.21
CA SER A 185 -10.90 8.65 -2.68
C SER A 185 -10.50 8.73 -4.15
N PHE A 186 -11.38 9.28 -5.00
CA PHE A 186 -11.10 9.48 -6.42
C PHE A 186 -9.89 10.40 -6.66
N ILE A 187 -9.82 11.55 -5.97
CA ILE A 187 -8.70 12.49 -6.08
C ILE A 187 -7.39 11.82 -5.63
N SER A 188 -7.42 11.10 -4.51
CA SER A 188 -6.25 10.37 -4.00
C SER A 188 -5.77 9.33 -5.02
N LEU A 189 -6.69 8.54 -5.58
CA LEU A 189 -6.37 7.53 -6.57
C LEU A 189 -5.80 8.15 -7.86
N GLN A 190 -6.39 9.25 -8.33
CA GLN A 190 -5.91 9.99 -9.50
C GLN A 190 -4.47 10.48 -9.27
N GLN A 191 -4.16 11.02 -8.10
CA GLN A 191 -2.82 11.48 -7.78
C GLN A 191 -1.82 10.32 -7.72
N ILE A 192 -2.17 9.22 -7.04
CA ILE A 192 -1.32 8.02 -6.91
C ILE A 192 -1.03 7.40 -8.30
N THR A 193 -2.03 7.31 -9.15
CA THR A 193 -1.93 6.70 -10.49
C THR A 193 -1.38 7.65 -11.55
N SER A 194 -1.16 8.92 -11.23
CA SER A 194 -0.50 9.86 -12.14
C SER A 194 0.93 9.41 -12.45
N ASN A 195 1.40 9.73 -13.67
CA ASN A 195 2.79 9.52 -14.07
C ASN A 195 3.67 10.75 -13.79
N ALA A 196 3.21 11.68 -12.96
CA ALA A 196 3.93 12.92 -12.66
C ALA A 196 5.33 12.64 -12.10
N GLN A 197 5.47 11.59 -11.30
CA GLN A 197 6.74 11.21 -10.66
C GLN A 197 7.59 10.21 -11.45
N GLU A 198 7.23 9.86 -12.70
CA GLU A 198 7.97 8.85 -13.48
C GLU A 198 9.47 9.15 -13.58
N ARG A 199 9.85 10.44 -13.63
CA ARG A 199 11.24 10.87 -13.81
C ARG A 199 11.96 11.21 -12.51
N THR A 200 11.23 11.40 -11.42
CA THR A 200 11.71 12.08 -10.21
C THR A 200 11.39 11.31 -8.94
N TRP A 201 10.75 10.14 -9.03
CA TRP A 201 10.26 9.42 -7.85
C TRP A 201 11.34 9.14 -6.81
N VAL A 202 12.59 8.93 -7.22
CA VAL A 202 13.71 8.72 -6.30
C VAL A 202 14.00 9.99 -5.52
N ASP A 203 14.26 11.11 -6.19
CA ASP A 203 14.55 12.38 -5.51
C ASP A 203 13.39 12.83 -4.65
N GLU A 204 12.16 12.64 -5.14
CA GLU A 204 10.97 13.04 -4.41
C GLU A 204 10.72 12.19 -3.17
N THR A 205 11.15 10.93 -3.19
CA THR A 205 11.20 10.09 -1.98
C THR A 205 12.19 10.66 -0.97
N PHE A 206 13.41 11.01 -1.41
CA PHE A 206 14.44 11.55 -0.52
C PHE A 206 14.00 12.89 0.09
N GLN A 207 13.38 13.75 -0.70
CA GLN A 207 12.84 15.04 -0.24
C GLN A 207 11.68 14.84 0.73
N SER A 208 10.70 14.01 0.36
CA SER A 208 9.49 13.79 1.17
C SER A 208 9.76 13.05 2.48
N LEU A 209 10.77 12.18 2.53
CA LEU A 209 11.14 11.40 3.72
C LEU A 209 12.38 11.97 4.45
N ASN A 210 12.92 13.10 4.02
CA ASN A 210 14.12 13.74 4.59
C ASN A 210 15.35 12.81 4.68
N LEU A 211 15.51 11.85 3.78
CA LEU A 211 16.57 10.81 3.85
C LEU A 211 17.99 11.33 3.57
N GLY A 212 18.15 12.61 3.22
CA GLY A 212 19.43 13.24 2.90
C GLY A 212 20.02 14.10 4.02
N ARG A 213 19.28 14.39 5.10
CA ARG A 213 19.82 15.07 6.28
C ARG A 213 20.39 14.01 7.23
N ARG A 214 21.71 13.93 7.33
CA ARG A 214 22.35 13.36 8.52
C ARG A 214 22.26 14.44 9.60
N ASP A 215 21.49 14.18 10.65
CA ASP A 215 21.52 14.96 11.90
C ASP A 215 22.89 14.82 12.59
#